data_AF-A0A2M7SSM5-F1
#
_entry.id   AF-A0A2M7SSM5-F1
#
_cell.length_a   1.000
_cell.length_b   1.000
_cell.length_c   1.000
_cell.angle_alpha   90.00
_cell.angle_beta   90.00
_cell.angle_gamma   90.00
#
_symmetry.space_group_name_H-M   'P 1'
#
loop_
_entity.id
_entity.type
_entity.pdbx_description
1 polymer ?
#
loop_
_entity_poly.entity_id
_entity_poly.type
_entity_poly.pdbx_seq_one_letter_code
_entity_poly.pdbx_strand_id
1 'polypeptide(L)'
;FYIQGWQESDPQPVTIIIEKIQLQSLAVGVEQFLAEIARRNPNLPQASADYVEAQMHISPPVDPLFRVGEIGMGYDRDQDLVVLLVREAVLEGAVPEDAAVVRFWCTRSQVRAMARWSVEVASRGRPLCPQCGGPMESEGHFCPKKNGHKKQ
;
A
#
# COMPACT_ATOMS: atom_id res chain seq x y z
N PHE A 1 4.07 5.08 -3.25
CA PHE A 1 3.37 3.80 -3.44
C PHE A 1 1.94 4.12 -3.84
N TYR A 2 1.18 3.17 -4.37
CA TYR A 2 -0.20 3.39 -4.77
C TYR A 2 -1.09 2.29 -4.21
N ILE A 3 -2.35 2.61 -3.95
CA ILE A 3 -3.42 1.64 -3.72
C ILE A 3 -4.45 1.85 -4.82
N GLN A 4 -4.92 0.75 -5.39
CA GLN A 4 -5.96 0.74 -6.42
C GLN A 4 -7.16 -0.08 -5.96
N GLY A 5 -8.34 0.37 -6.34
CA GLY A 5 -9.59 -0.36 -6.19
C GLY A 5 -10.46 -0.18 -7.43
N TRP A 6 -11.24 -1.19 -7.74
CA TRP A 6 -12.10 -1.22 -8.92
C TRP A 6 -13.56 -1.16 -8.49
N GLN A 7 -14.35 -0.43 -9.27
CA GLN A 7 -15.80 -0.53 -9.23
C GLN A 7 -16.24 -1.51 -10.33
N GLU A 8 -17.26 -2.33 -10.07
CA GLU A 8 -17.73 -3.30 -11.07
C GLU A 8 -18.18 -2.61 -12.37
N SER A 9 -18.69 -1.39 -12.28
CA SER A 9 -19.18 -0.60 -13.41
C SER A 9 -18.09 0.16 -14.17
N ASP A 10 -16.86 0.25 -13.66
CA ASP A 10 -15.80 1.09 -14.22
C ASP A 10 -14.52 0.28 -14.52
N PRO A 11 -14.04 0.25 -15.77
CA PRO A 11 -12.76 -0.38 -16.09
C PRO A 11 -11.54 0.35 -15.51
N GLN A 12 -11.66 1.63 -15.12
CA GLN A 12 -10.58 2.44 -14.56
C GLN A 12 -10.49 2.25 -13.04
N PRO A 13 -9.29 2.00 -12.49
CA PRO A 13 -9.12 1.92 -11.04
C PRO A 13 -9.18 3.30 -10.39
N VAL A 14 -9.84 3.38 -9.24
CA VAL A 14 -9.62 4.46 -8.28
C VAL A 14 -8.21 4.30 -7.72
N THR A 15 -7.35 5.30 -7.97
CA THR A 15 -5.94 5.27 -7.54
C THR A 15 -5.70 6.34 -6.48
N ILE A 16 -4.98 5.98 -5.41
CA ILE A 16 -4.49 6.93 -4.39
C ILE A 16 -2.98 6.79 -4.21
N ILE A 17 -2.28 7.87 -3.89
CA ILE A 17 -0.84 7.82 -3.59
C ILE A 17 -0.59 7.80 -2.08
N ILE A 18 0.15 6.80 -1.63
CA ILE A 18 0.45 6.53 -0.21
C ILE A 18 1.97 6.51 0.02
N GLU A 19 2.38 7.00 1.19
CA GLU A 19 3.78 6.98 1.61
C GLU A 19 4.24 5.61 2.09
N LYS A 20 5.55 5.36 2.05
CA LYS A 20 6.14 4.08 2.46
C LYS A 20 5.77 3.71 3.89
N ILE A 21 5.92 4.67 4.80
CA ILE A 21 5.66 4.47 6.23
C ILE A 21 4.17 4.18 6.45
N GLN A 22 3.28 4.94 5.82
CA GLN A 22 1.84 4.70 5.87
C GLN A 22 1.47 3.30 5.36
N LEU A 23 2.07 2.85 4.24
CA LEU A 23 1.84 1.51 3.69
C LEU A 23 2.30 0.41 4.65
N GLN A 24 3.48 0.58 5.27
CA GLN A 24 4.00 -0.38 6.25
C GLN A 24 3.15 -0.42 7.53
N SER A 25 2.74 0.74 8.03
CA SER A 25 1.82 0.84 9.18
C SER A 25 0.46 0.22 8.88
N LEU A 26 -0.07 0.42 7.68
CA LEU A 26 -1.31 -0.20 7.22
C LEU A 26 -1.20 -1.73 7.24
N ALA A 27 -0.09 -2.29 6.71
CA ALA A 27 0.10 -3.74 6.70
C ALA A 27 0.07 -4.36 8.11
N VAL A 28 0.72 -3.72 9.08
CA VAL A 28 0.68 -4.15 10.48
C VAL A 28 -0.71 -3.97 11.08
N GLY A 29 -1.36 -2.83 10.82
CA GLY A 29 -2.69 -2.53 11.30
C GLY A 29 -3.74 -3.53 10.82
N VAL A 30 -3.65 -3.99 9.56
CA VAL A 30 -4.57 -4.98 9.00
C VAL A 30 -4.49 -6.31 9.75
N GLU A 31 -3.30 -6.81 10.06
CA GLU A 31 -3.15 -8.07 10.81
C GLU A 31 -3.73 -7.95 12.23
N GLN A 32 -3.49 -6.81 12.91
CA GLN A 32 -4.06 -6.54 14.24
C GLN A 32 -5.59 -6.45 14.19
N PHE A 33 -6.13 -5.76 13.19
CA PHE A 33 -7.57 -5.59 13.00
C PHE A 33 -8.28 -6.92 12.70
N LEU A 34 -7.72 -7.73 11.81
CA LEU A 34 -8.25 -9.06 11.49
C LEU A 34 -8.19 -10.01 12.70
N ALA A 35 -7.15 -9.92 13.52
CA ALA A 35 -7.06 -10.68 14.77
C ALA A 35 -8.15 -10.27 15.78
N GLU A 36 -8.49 -8.98 15.87
CA GLU A 36 -9.61 -8.49 16.69
C GLU A 36 -10.96 -9.00 16.17
N ILE A 37 -11.18 -8.95 14.85
CA ILE A 37 -12.39 -9.50 14.21
C ILE A 37 -12.53 -10.99 14.53
N ALA A 38 -11.46 -11.78 14.35
CA ALA A 38 -11.48 -13.22 14.63
C ALA A 38 -11.78 -13.51 16.11
N ARG A 39 -11.21 -12.73 17.04
CA ARG A 39 -11.49 -12.87 18.48
C ARG A 39 -12.95 -12.61 18.83
N ARG A 40 -13.56 -11.60 18.20
CA ARG A 40 -14.98 -11.25 18.42
C ARG A 40 -15.94 -12.19 17.70
N ASN A 41 -15.46 -12.89 16.67
CA ASN A 41 -16.28 -13.76 15.84
C ASN A 41 -15.59 -15.13 15.63
N PRO A 42 -15.55 -16.01 16.64
CA PRO A 42 -14.77 -17.25 16.61
C PRO A 42 -15.17 -18.25 15.52
N ASN A 43 -16.40 -18.13 15.01
CA ASN A 43 -16.94 -19.00 13.96
C ASN A 43 -16.60 -18.52 12.54
N LEU A 44 -16.02 -17.33 12.37
CA LEU A 44 -15.61 -16.86 11.05
C LEU A 44 -14.38 -17.64 10.57
N PRO A 45 -14.36 -18.07 9.29
CA PRO A 45 -13.18 -18.69 8.72
C PRO A 45 -12.01 -17.71 8.73
N GLN A 46 -10.79 -18.22 8.90
CA GLN A 46 -9.59 -17.38 8.82
C GLN A 46 -9.45 -16.74 7.44
N ALA A 47 -9.17 -15.45 7.40
CA ALA A 47 -8.89 -14.74 6.16
C ALA A 47 -7.58 -15.26 5.54
N SER A 48 -7.60 -15.59 4.25
CA SER A 48 -6.38 -15.99 3.55
C SER A 48 -5.49 -14.78 3.29
N ALA A 49 -4.17 -14.97 3.37
CA ALA A 49 -3.18 -13.98 2.95
C ALA A 49 -2.59 -14.31 1.58
N ASP A 50 -3.14 -15.31 0.88
CA ASP A 50 -2.67 -15.70 -0.45
C ASP A 50 -3.14 -14.67 -1.48
N TYR A 51 -2.27 -14.39 -2.44
CA TYR A 51 -2.52 -13.43 -3.50
C TYR A 51 -1.98 -13.97 -4.82
N VAL A 52 -2.51 -13.45 -5.92
CA VAL A 52 -1.98 -13.68 -7.27
C VAL A 52 -1.13 -12.47 -7.63
N GLU A 53 0.20 -12.62 -7.72
CA GLU A 53 1.13 -11.48 -7.91
C GLU A 53 0.76 -10.58 -9.10
N ALA A 54 0.34 -11.19 -10.22
CA ALA A 54 -0.08 -10.45 -11.41
C ALA A 54 -1.27 -9.48 -11.15
N GLN A 55 -2.15 -9.80 -10.19
CA GLN A 55 -3.27 -8.94 -9.79
C GLN A 55 -2.88 -7.89 -8.75
N MET A 56 -1.70 -8.00 -8.15
CA MET A 56 -1.22 -7.07 -7.12
C MET A 56 -0.42 -5.90 -7.70
N HIS A 57 -0.05 -5.97 -8.99
CA HIS A 57 0.62 -4.88 -9.68
C HIS A 57 -0.33 -3.71 -9.95
N ILE A 58 0.22 -2.51 -9.87
CA ILE A 58 -0.48 -1.29 -10.25
C ILE A 58 -0.76 -1.31 -11.75
N SER A 59 -2.01 -1.08 -12.11
CA SER A 59 -2.48 -1.04 -13.49
C SER A 59 -2.49 0.40 -14.01
N PRO A 60 -1.93 0.67 -15.21
CA PRO A 60 -2.03 1.98 -15.85
C PRO A 60 -3.46 2.26 -16.37
N PRO A 61 -3.88 3.54 -16.48
CA PRO A 61 -3.11 4.73 -16.13
C PRO A 61 -2.97 4.92 -14.62
N VAL A 62 -1.83 5.47 -14.19
CA VAL A 62 -1.58 5.78 -12.78
C VAL A 62 -1.88 7.25 -12.54
N ASP A 63 -3.15 7.55 -12.29
CA ASP A 63 -3.66 8.91 -12.05
C ASP A 63 -4.24 9.01 -10.62
N PRO A 64 -3.40 9.35 -9.62
CA PRO A 64 -3.84 9.35 -8.23
C PRO A 64 -4.79 10.52 -7.94
N LEU A 65 -5.94 10.24 -7.34
CA LEU A 65 -6.92 11.25 -6.94
C LEU A 65 -6.35 12.25 -5.93
N PHE A 66 -5.63 11.75 -4.93
CA PHE A 66 -4.99 12.55 -3.90
C PHE A 66 -3.90 11.76 -3.15
N ARG A 67 -3.12 12.48 -2.35
CA ARG A 67 -2.16 11.90 -1.40
C ARG A 67 -2.82 11.59 -0.07
N VAL A 68 -2.56 10.41 0.48
CA VAL A 68 -3.12 9.97 1.75
C VAL A 68 -2.60 10.81 2.91
N GLY A 69 -3.53 11.35 3.71
CA GLY A 69 -3.28 11.96 5.02
C GLY A 69 -3.57 10.99 6.16
N GLU A 70 -4.78 10.42 6.17
CA GLU A 70 -5.26 9.52 7.22
C GLU A 70 -5.78 8.21 6.62
N ILE A 71 -5.58 7.11 7.35
CA ILE A 71 -6.12 5.79 7.01
C ILE A 71 -6.85 5.24 8.23
N GLY A 72 -8.13 4.93 8.06
CA GLY A 72 -8.98 4.23 9.03
C GLY A 72 -9.44 2.88 8.49
N MET A 73 -9.82 1.99 9.40
CA MET A 73 -10.42 0.70 9.06
C MET A 73 -11.73 0.50 9.83
N GLY A 74 -12.74 -0.01 9.14
CA GLY A 74 -14.01 -0.45 9.70
C GLY A 74 -14.32 -1.88 9.30
N TYR A 75 -15.25 -2.51 10.00
CA TYR A 75 -15.74 -3.85 9.68
C TYR A 75 -17.26 -3.85 9.67
N ASP A 76 -17.83 -4.16 8.51
CA ASP A 76 -19.24 -4.44 8.33
C ASP A 76 -19.46 -5.93 8.57
N ARG A 77 -20.09 -6.25 9.71
CA ARG A 77 -20.36 -7.62 10.12
C ARG A 77 -21.46 -8.27 9.27
N ASP A 78 -22.44 -7.49 8.81
CA ASP A 78 -23.59 -8.01 8.08
C ASP A 78 -23.16 -8.49 6.68
N GLN A 79 -22.17 -7.80 6.08
CA GLN A 79 -21.63 -8.15 4.77
C GLN A 79 -20.30 -8.92 4.81
N ASP A 80 -19.69 -9.12 5.99
CA ASP A 80 -18.33 -9.62 6.18
C ASP A 80 -17.27 -8.84 5.36
N LEU A 81 -17.39 -7.51 5.37
CA LEU A 81 -16.50 -6.62 4.62
C LEU A 81 -15.66 -5.74 5.55
N VAL A 82 -14.39 -5.57 5.20
CA VAL A 82 -13.50 -4.56 5.76
C VAL A 82 -13.59 -3.31 4.89
N VAL A 83 -13.77 -2.16 5.53
CA VAL A 83 -13.78 -0.86 4.88
C VAL A 83 -12.47 -0.15 5.19
N LEU A 84 -11.63 0.03 4.19
CA LEU A 84 -10.47 0.91 4.29
C LEU A 84 -10.89 2.33 3.93
N LEU A 85 -10.96 3.21 4.93
CA LEU A 85 -11.30 4.61 4.75
C LEU A 85 -10.01 5.42 4.62
N VAL A 86 -9.82 6.07 3.48
CA VAL A 86 -8.64 6.86 3.19
C VAL A 86 -9.05 8.31 2.98
N ARG A 87 -8.45 9.21 3.75
CA ARG A 87 -8.64 10.66 3.60
C ARG A 87 -7.43 11.32 2.98
N GLU A 88 -7.69 12.35 2.19
CA GLU A 88 -6.68 13.23 1.62
C GLU A 88 -5.85 13.95 2.69
N ALA A 89 -4.57 14.17 2.38
CA ALA A 89 -3.67 14.99 3.16
C ALA A 89 -4.06 16.47 3.02
N VAL A 90 -4.40 17.09 4.15
CA VAL A 90 -4.80 18.49 4.22
C VAL A 90 -3.56 19.36 4.40
N LEU A 91 -3.40 20.37 3.54
CA LEU A 91 -2.32 21.35 3.65
C LEU A 91 -2.59 22.34 4.80
N GLU A 92 -1.54 22.95 5.30
CA GLU A 92 -1.64 23.97 6.34
C GLU A 92 -2.51 25.15 5.86
N GLY A 93 -3.57 25.48 6.60
CA GLY A 93 -4.54 26.51 6.25
C GLY A 93 -5.75 26.04 5.43
N ALA A 94 -5.82 24.76 5.04
CA ALA A 94 -7.02 24.19 4.42
C ALA A 94 -8.02 23.67 5.48
N VAL A 95 -9.32 23.65 5.13
CA VAL A 95 -10.39 23.17 6.01
C VAL A 95 -10.43 21.64 5.93
N PRO A 96 -10.26 20.89 7.04
CA PRO A 96 -10.21 19.43 7.01
C PRO A 96 -11.46 18.74 6.49
N GLU A 97 -12.62 19.41 6.55
CA GLU A 97 -13.91 18.89 6.13
C GLU A 97 -14.03 18.78 4.59
N ASP A 98 -13.23 19.55 3.85
CA ASP A 98 -13.19 19.52 2.39
C ASP A 98 -12.29 18.40 1.84
N ALA A 99 -11.57 17.69 2.71
CA ALA A 99 -10.64 16.63 2.31
C ALA A 99 -11.37 15.49 1.60
N ALA A 100 -10.90 15.11 0.41
CA ALA A 100 -11.47 14.00 -0.32
C ALA A 100 -11.36 12.68 0.47
N VAL A 101 -12.36 11.82 0.32
CA VAL A 101 -12.41 10.52 1.01
C VAL A 101 -12.71 9.40 0.02
N VAL A 102 -11.90 8.35 0.05
CA VAL A 102 -12.15 7.09 -0.66
C VAL A 102 -12.42 5.99 0.37
N ARG A 103 -13.40 5.13 0.08
CA ARG A 103 -13.69 3.92 0.87
C ARG A 103 -13.49 2.70 -0.02
N PHE A 104 -12.50 1.88 0.29
CA PHE A 104 -12.34 0.58 -0.35
C PHE A 104 -13.07 -0.47 0.47
N TRP A 105 -14.04 -1.13 -0.15
CA TRP A 105 -14.76 -2.24 0.43
C TRP A 105 -14.08 -3.53 -0.02
N CYS A 106 -13.54 -4.26 0.94
CA CYS A 106 -12.70 -5.44 0.69
C CYS A 106 -13.20 -6.59 1.54
N THR A 107 -13.19 -7.80 0.99
CA THR A 107 -13.24 -9.00 1.83
C THR A 107 -12.04 -9.03 2.78
N ARG A 108 -12.17 -9.73 3.90
CA ARG A 108 -11.05 -9.91 4.86
C ARG A 108 -9.81 -10.52 4.19
N SER A 109 -10.00 -11.42 3.23
CA SER A 109 -8.88 -12.02 2.48
C SER A 109 -8.22 -11.02 1.52
N GLN A 110 -8.99 -10.17 0.82
CA GLN A 110 -8.43 -9.15 -0.06
C GLN A 110 -7.56 -8.14 0.69
N VAL A 111 -8.04 -7.62 1.82
CA VAL A 111 -7.26 -6.65 2.60
C VAL A 111 -6.01 -7.30 3.21
N ARG A 112 -6.08 -8.59 3.61
CA ARG A 112 -4.92 -9.34 4.12
C ARG A 112 -3.89 -9.63 3.03
N ALA A 113 -4.34 -10.05 1.86
CA ALA A 113 -3.52 -10.23 0.67
C ALA A 113 -2.77 -8.93 0.31
N MET A 114 -3.49 -7.80 0.27
CA MET A 114 -2.90 -6.49 0.06
C MET A 114 -1.87 -6.13 1.15
N ALA A 115 -2.16 -6.39 2.42
CA ALA A 115 -1.22 -6.15 3.53
C ALA A 115 0.07 -6.98 3.37
N ARG A 116 -0.04 -8.26 3.02
CA ARG A 116 1.11 -9.12 2.75
C ARG A 116 1.94 -8.60 1.57
N TRP A 117 1.28 -8.28 0.45
CA TRP A 117 1.94 -7.69 -0.72
C TRP A 117 2.63 -6.36 -0.40
N SER A 118 2.02 -5.54 0.46
CA SER A 118 2.57 -4.26 0.91
C SER A 118 3.92 -4.40 1.60
N VAL A 119 4.09 -5.44 2.43
CA VAL A 119 5.38 -5.75 3.08
C VAL A 119 6.44 -6.10 2.03
N GLU A 120 6.08 -6.91 1.04
CA GLU A 120 7.00 -7.29 -0.02
C GLU A 120 7.43 -6.09 -0.85
N VAL A 121 6.49 -5.30 -1.37
CA VAL A 121 6.79 -4.13 -2.20
C VAL A 121 7.55 -3.06 -1.41
N ALA A 122 7.27 -2.87 -0.12
CA ALA A 122 8.03 -1.96 0.73
C ALA A 122 9.48 -2.43 0.97
N SER A 123 9.74 -3.75 0.92
CA SER A 123 11.07 -4.34 1.09
C SER A 123 11.88 -4.41 -0.20
N ARG A 124 11.24 -4.27 -1.37
CA ARG A 124 11.88 -4.11 -2.70
C ARG A 124 12.54 -2.73 -2.86
N GLY A 125 13.37 -2.34 -1.89
CA GLY A 125 14.18 -1.13 -1.94
C GLY A 125 15.12 -1.12 -3.15
N ARG A 126 15.77 0.02 -3.39
CA ARG A 126 16.78 0.11 -4.46
C ARG A 126 17.87 -0.95 -4.24
N PRO A 127 18.21 -1.75 -5.27
CA PRO A 127 19.27 -2.73 -5.12
C PRO A 127 20.57 -2.02 -4.73
N LEU A 128 21.30 -2.57 -3.75
CA LEU A 128 22.58 -2.00 -3.34
C LEU A 128 23.66 -2.37 -4.35
N CYS A 129 24.55 -1.42 -4.64
CA CYS A 129 25.72 -1.65 -5.47
C CYS A 129 26.62 -2.70 -4.79
N PRO A 130 26.93 -3.83 -5.43
CA PRO A 130 27.71 -4.91 -4.81
C PRO A 130 29.16 -4.48 -4.49
N GLN A 131 29.62 -3.36 -5.06
CA GLN A 131 30.96 -2.85 -4.82
C GLN A 131 31.00 -1.85 -3.66
N CYS A 132 30.17 -0.80 -3.68
CA CYS A 132 30.24 0.28 -2.68
C CYS A 132 29.15 0.20 -1.59
N GLY A 133 28.13 -0.64 -1.75
CA GLY A 133 27.01 -0.75 -0.82
C GLY A 133 25.98 0.38 -0.91
N GLY A 134 26.14 1.34 -1.82
CA GLY A 134 25.19 2.44 -2.02
C GLY A 134 23.96 2.02 -2.84
N PRO A 135 22.79 2.64 -2.65
CA PRO A 135 21.57 2.33 -3.41
C PRO A 135 21.75 2.68 -4.90
N MET A 136 21.27 1.78 -5.77
CA MET A 136 21.29 1.98 -7.22
C MET A 136 19.96 2.53 -7.73
N GLU A 137 20.02 3.58 -8.54
CA GLU A 137 18.88 4.07 -9.32
C GLU A 137 18.61 3.16 -10.52
N SER A 138 17.40 3.22 -11.08
CA SER A 138 17.02 2.49 -12.30
C SER A 138 17.86 2.88 -13.52
N GLU A 139 18.36 4.12 -13.58
CA GLU A 139 19.22 4.65 -14.66
C GLU A 139 20.71 4.31 -14.45
N GLY A 140 21.05 3.59 -13.37
CA GLY A 140 22.42 3.31 -12.95
C GLY A 140 22.87 4.21 -11.79
N HIS A 141 23.99 3.84 -11.16
CA HIS A 141 24.53 4.57 -10.01
C HIS A 141 26.01 4.88 -10.23
N PHE A 142 26.41 6.10 -9.83
CA PHE A 142 27.81 6.46 -9.77
C PHE A 142 28.51 5.71 -8.63
N CYS A 143 29.33 4.71 -8.97
CA CYS A 143 30.08 3.92 -7.99
C CYS A 143 31.48 4.50 -7.77
N PRO A 144 31.79 5.09 -6.60
CA PRO A 144 33.11 5.63 -6.33
C PRO A 144 34.24 4.59 -6.43
N LYS A 145 33.93 3.30 -6.20
CA LYS A 145 34.89 2.19 -6.32
C LYS A 145 35.21 1.79 -7.77
N LYS A 146 34.39 2.17 -8.76
CA LYS A 146 34.71 1.94 -10.19
C LYS A 146 35.66 3.00 -10.75
N ASN A 147 35.63 4.22 -10.23
CA ASN A 147 36.45 5.33 -10.75
C ASN A 147 37.86 5.39 -10.15
N GLY A 148 38.36 4.29 -9.59
CA GLY A 148 39.72 4.14 -9.08
C GLY A 148 40.80 3.99 -10.16
N HIS A 149 40.71 4.69 -11.29
CA HIS A 149 41.85 4.80 -12.19
C HIS A 149 42.89 5.70 -11.53
N LYS A 150 43.93 5.08 -10.93
CA LYS A 150 45.20 5.74 -10.62
C LYS A 150 45.67 6.44 -11.90
N LYS A 151 45.73 7.77 -11.88
CA LYS A 151 46.66 8.49 -12.76
C LYS A 151 48.05 8.08 -12.30
N GLN A 152 48.70 7.19 -13.05
CA GLN A 152 50.16 7.09 -13.03
C GLN A 152 50.74 8.32 -13.73
#